data_AF-A0AAV5UQ82-F1
#
_entry.id   AF-A0AAV5UQ82-F1
#
_cell.length_a   1.000
_cell.length_b   1.000
_cell.length_c   1.000
_cell.angle_alpha   90.00
_cell.angle_beta   90.00
_cell.angle_gamma   90.00
#
_symmetry.space_group_name_H-M   'P 1'
#
loop_
_entity.id
_entity.type
_entity.pdbx_description
1 polymer ?
#
loop_
_entity_poly.entity_id
_entity_poly.type
_entity_poly.pdbx_seq_one_letter_code
_entity_poly.pdbx_strand_id
1 'polypeptide(L)'
;SMEAKFQAAVDIIQQLLQSGPLQTSTEDKLRFYALFKHVPKDKIYMGRPGVFSPIERVKWDAWEAVRDLSKEEAMRQYVDTLNEFFEDASDELDIDALLSGPDFNPTIKENLPKIL
;
A
#
# COMPACT_ATOMS: atom_id res chain seq x y z
N SER A 1 -14.26 -7.54 -8.33
CA SER A 1 -14.71 -7.29 -6.94
C SER A 1 -13.68 -6.44 -6.24
N MET A 2 -14.01 -5.82 -5.10
CA MET A 2 -13.04 -5.04 -4.32
C MET A 2 -11.82 -5.86 -3.90
N GLU A 3 -12.03 -7.13 -3.54
CA GLU A 3 -10.95 -8.06 -3.17
C GLU A 3 -9.98 -8.34 -4.33
N ALA A 4 -10.47 -8.43 -5.57
CA ALA A 4 -9.61 -8.59 -6.75
C ALA A 4 -8.79 -7.32 -7.05
N LYS A 5 -9.40 -6.13 -6.92
CA LYS A 5 -8.70 -4.85 -7.06
C LYS A 5 -7.61 -4.71 -5.99
N PHE A 6 -7.94 -5.04 -4.75
CA PHE A 6 -7.02 -5.02 -3.63
C PHE A 6 -5.84 -5.97 -3.86
N GLN A 7 -6.07 -7.22 -4.28
CA GLN A 7 -4.98 -8.16 -4.54
C GLN A 7 -4.05 -7.66 -5.64
N ALA A 8 -4.60 -7.13 -6.73
CA ALA A 8 -3.82 -6.52 -7.80
C ALA A 8 -2.97 -5.34 -7.28
N ALA A 9 -3.55 -4.47 -6.44
CA ALA A 9 -2.84 -3.36 -5.81
C ALA A 9 -1.71 -3.82 -4.88
N VAL A 10 -1.94 -4.88 -4.09
CA VAL A 10 -0.93 -5.48 -3.21
C VAL A 10 0.25 -6.01 -4.02
N ASP A 11 -0.02 -6.73 -5.11
CA ASP A 11 1.02 -7.27 -5.97
C ASP A 11 1.87 -6.14 -6.58
N ILE A 12 1.23 -5.06 -7.01
CA ILE A 12 1.91 -3.87 -7.55
C ILE A 12 2.83 -3.25 -6.50
N ILE A 13 2.32 -2.96 -5.29
CA ILE A 13 3.13 -2.36 -4.22
C ILE A 13 4.28 -3.26 -3.79
N GLN A 14 4.08 -4.58 -3.68
CA GLN A 14 5.17 -5.49 -3.32
C GLN A 14 6.31 -5.47 -4.33
N GLN A 15 5.99 -5.41 -5.62
CA GLN A 15 6.97 -5.34 -6.70
C GLN A 15 7.67 -3.97 -6.72
N LEU A 16 6.92 -2.88 -6.56
CA LEU A 16 7.49 -1.52 -6.45
C LEU A 16 8.46 -1.40 -5.27
N LEU A 17 8.16 -2.02 -4.13
CA LEU A 17 9.04 -2.02 -2.96
C LEU A 17 10.29 -2.89 -3.12
N GLN A 18 10.23 -3.96 -3.91
CA GLN A 18 11.34 -4.90 -4.10
C GLN A 18 12.31 -4.46 -5.22
N SER A 19 11.80 -3.88 -6.30
CA SER A 19 12.59 -3.64 -7.51
C SER A 19 12.13 -2.40 -8.29
N GLY A 20 11.24 -1.58 -7.72
CA GLY A 20 10.70 -0.42 -8.40
C GLY A 20 11.71 0.74 -8.46
N PRO A 21 11.81 1.44 -9.61
CA PRO A 21 12.53 2.72 -9.72
C PRO A 21 11.85 3.87 -8.94
N LEU A 22 10.63 3.65 -8.47
CA LEU A 22 9.83 4.63 -7.75
C LEU A 22 10.15 4.60 -6.25
N GLN A 23 10.79 5.66 -5.75
CA GLN A 23 11.13 5.75 -4.33
C GLN A 23 9.88 6.02 -3.50
N THR A 24 9.37 4.96 -2.85
CA THR A 24 8.28 5.08 -1.87
C THR A 24 8.79 5.69 -0.57
N SER A 25 8.10 6.73 -0.07
CA SER A 25 8.44 7.35 1.20
C SER A 25 8.20 6.38 2.36
N THR A 26 8.80 6.66 3.52
CA THR A 26 8.53 5.86 4.73
C THR A 26 7.06 5.97 5.14
N GLU A 27 6.43 7.12 4.90
CA GLU A 27 5.04 7.39 5.21
C GLU A 27 4.10 6.54 4.35
N ASP A 28 4.36 6.46 3.04
CA ASP A 28 3.57 5.62 2.12
C ASP A 28 3.66 4.15 2.51
N LYS A 29 4.88 3.67 2.82
CA LYS A 29 5.09 2.30 3.31
C LYS A 29 4.28 2.00 4.56
N LEU A 30 4.16 2.97 5.48
CA LEU A 30 3.38 2.83 6.70
C LEU A 30 1.86 2.86 6.41
N ARG A 31 1.38 3.72 5.50
CA ARG A 31 -0.03 3.77 5.08
C ARG A 31 -0.46 2.44 4.42
N PHE A 32 0.30 1.96 3.44
CA PHE A 32 0.04 0.67 2.81
C PHE A 32 0.13 -0.48 3.81
N TYR A 33 1.12 -0.46 4.71
CA TYR A 33 1.23 -1.47 5.76
C TYR A 33 0.00 -1.52 6.66
N ALA A 34 -0.48 -0.37 7.14
CA ALA A 34 -1.64 -0.27 8.03
C ALA A 34 -2.91 -0.82 7.38
N LEU A 35 -3.17 -0.43 6.13
CA LEU A 35 -4.33 -0.88 5.37
C LEU A 35 -4.23 -2.36 4.97
N PHE A 36 -3.04 -2.85 4.59
CA PHE A 36 -2.81 -4.26 4.26
C PHE A 36 -2.93 -5.18 5.49
N LYS A 37 -2.38 -4.75 6.63
CA LYS A 37 -2.42 -5.48 7.90
C LYS A 37 -3.69 -5.19 8.70
N HIS A 38 -4.68 -4.52 8.09
CA HIS A 38 -5.93 -4.20 8.75
C HIS A 38 -6.59 -5.47 9.29
N VAL A 39 -6.85 -5.46 10.58
CA VAL A 39 -7.62 -6.47 11.31
C VAL A 39 -8.57 -5.69 12.21
N PRO A 40 -9.87 -6.04 12.24
CA PRO A 40 -10.85 -5.38 13.09
C PRO A 40 -10.46 -5.37 14.57
N LYS A 41 -10.79 -4.27 15.27
CA LYS A 41 -10.45 -4.04 16.69
C LYS A 41 -10.94 -5.15 17.63
N ASP A 42 -12.08 -5.77 17.34
CA ASP A 42 -12.64 -6.89 18.10
C ASP A 42 -11.78 -8.17 18.05
N LYS A 43 -10.78 -8.22 17.16
CA LYS A 43 -9.91 -9.37 16.95
C LYS A 43 -8.46 -9.13 17.39
N ILE A 44 -8.10 -7.93 17.85
CA ILE A 44 -6.73 -7.61 18.26
C ILE A 44 -6.61 -7.45 19.77
N TYR A 45 -5.66 -8.21 20.33
CA TYR A 45 -5.30 -8.21 21.75
C TYR A 45 -3.93 -7.55 22.03
N MET A 46 -3.31 -6.91 21.03
CA MET A 46 -1.97 -6.32 21.16
C MET A 46 -2.02 -4.85 21.58
N GLY A 47 -1.50 -4.56 22.77
CA GLY A 47 -1.29 -3.20 23.24
C GLY A 47 -0.20 -2.45 22.48
N ARG A 48 -0.19 -1.12 22.62
CA ARG A 48 0.80 -0.25 21.98
C ARG A 48 2.23 -0.59 22.44
N PRO A 49 3.21 -0.75 21.53
CA PRO A 49 4.60 -1.05 21.90
C PRO A 49 5.25 0.02 22.79
N GLY A 50 6.22 -0.41 23.59
CA GLY A 50 6.96 0.44 24.52
C GLY A 50 7.86 1.47 23.84
N VAL A 51 8.27 2.51 24.58
CA VAL A 51 9.07 3.65 24.07
C VAL A 51 10.40 3.26 23.43
N PHE A 52 10.96 2.09 23.77
CA PHE A 52 12.21 1.57 23.24
C PHE A 52 12.08 0.89 21.87
N SER A 53 10.87 0.77 21.32
CA SER A 53 10.60 0.17 20.00
C SER A 53 10.02 1.21 19.02
N PRO A 54 10.78 2.18 18.53
CA PRO A 54 10.25 3.28 17.72
C PRO A 54 9.59 2.80 16.42
N ILE A 55 10.17 1.83 15.72
CA ILE A 55 9.63 1.28 14.46
C ILE A 55 8.30 0.54 14.70
N GLU A 56 8.22 -0.24 15.77
CA GLU A 56 7.00 -0.99 16.09
C GLU A 56 5.89 -0.05 16.54
N ARG A 57 6.24 1.03 17.26
CA ARG A 57 5.27 2.07 17.62
C ARG A 57 4.68 2.76 16.41
N VAL A 58 5.48 3.20 15.45
CA VAL A 58 4.94 3.87 14.25
C VAL A 58 4.05 2.94 13.42
N LYS A 59 4.41 1.66 13.32
CA LYS A 59 3.55 0.64 12.67
C LYS A 59 2.24 0.44 13.41
N TRP A 60 2.29 0.36 14.74
CA TRP A 60 1.10 0.23 15.59
C TRP A 60 0.23 1.48 15.50
N ASP A 61 0.82 2.68 15.53
CA ASP A 61 0.11 3.96 15.42
C ASP A 61 -0.59 4.10 14.06
N ALA A 62 0.08 3.70 12.97
CA ALA A 62 -0.53 3.67 11.64
C ALA A 62 -1.69 2.67 11.56
N TRP A 63 -1.55 1.46 12.14
CA TRP A 63 -2.63 0.48 12.20
C TRP A 63 -3.82 0.96 13.07
N GLU A 64 -3.54 1.55 14.24
CA GLU A 64 -4.55 2.07 15.16
C GLU A 64 -5.41 3.16 14.48
N ALA A 65 -4.83 3.97 13.59
CA ALA A 65 -5.55 4.99 12.83
C ALA A 65 -6.61 4.43 11.87
N VAL A 66 -6.45 3.18 11.41
CA VAL A 66 -7.35 2.53 10.45
C VAL A 66 -8.19 1.40 11.07
N ARG A 67 -8.07 1.16 12.38
CA ARG A 67 -8.64 -0.03 13.06
C ARG A 67 -10.17 -0.13 13.04
N ASP A 68 -10.85 1.01 12.88
CA ASP A 68 -12.31 1.13 12.96
C ASP A 68 -12.94 1.03 11.56
N LEU A 69 -12.12 0.82 10.52
CA LEU A 69 -12.58 0.58 9.16
C LEU A 69 -13.19 -0.82 9.01
N SER A 70 -14.12 -0.96 8.07
CA SER A 70 -14.56 -2.29 7.62
C SER A 70 -13.47 -2.93 6.74
N LYS A 71 -13.50 -4.26 6.56
CA LYS A 71 -12.58 -4.95 5.63
C LYS A 71 -12.66 -4.35 4.22
N GLU A 72 -13.87 -4.06 3.76
CA GLU A 72 -14.09 -3.49 2.42
C GLU A 72 -13.59 -2.05 2.31
N GLU A 73 -13.79 -1.24 3.35
CA GLU A 73 -13.31 0.15 3.38
C GLU A 73 -11.78 0.22 3.43
N ALA A 74 -11.14 -0.65 4.21
CA ALA A 74 -9.67 -0.76 4.23
C ALA A 74 -9.10 -1.17 2.86
N MET A 75 -9.78 -2.09 2.16
CA MET A 75 -9.39 -2.48 0.80
C MET A 75 -9.56 -1.33 -0.20
N ARG A 76 -10.66 -0.57 -0.09
CA ARG A 76 -10.92 0.59 -0.95
C ARG A 76 -9.84 1.66 -0.74
N GLN A 77 -9.60 2.05 0.50
CA GLN A 77 -8.56 3.04 0.83
C GLN A 77 -7.16 2.59 0.40
N TYR A 78 -6.87 1.29 0.41
CA TYR A 78 -5.60 0.75 -0.11
C TYR A 78 -5.46 1.01 -1.61
N VAL A 79 -6.52 0.76 -2.38
CA VAL A 79 -6.54 1.03 -3.83
C VAL A 79 -6.48 2.53 -4.11
N ASP A 80 -7.23 3.34 -3.36
CA ASP A 80 -7.23 4.80 -3.51
C ASP A 80 -5.83 5.39 -3.21
N THR A 81 -5.17 4.94 -2.15
CA THR A 81 -3.80 5.36 -1.81
C THR A 81 -2.81 5.00 -2.93
N LEU A 82 -3.00 3.85 -3.60
CA LEU A 82 -2.17 3.46 -4.74
C LEU A 82 -2.42 4.37 -5.96
N ASN A 83 -3.68 4.74 -6.22
CA ASN A 83 -4.02 5.66 -7.30
C ASN A 83 -3.45 7.06 -7.05
N GLU A 84 -3.61 7.61 -5.84
CA GLU A 84 -3.00 8.89 -5.42
C GLU A 84 -1.49 8.86 -5.65
N PHE A 85 -0.82 7.78 -5.22
CA PHE A 85 0.62 7.63 -5.42
C PHE A 85 1.04 7.59 -6.89
N PHE A 86 0.22 6.99 -7.76
CA PHE A 86 0.48 7.01 -9.20
C PHE A 86 0.16 8.36 -9.85
N GLU A 87 -0.86 9.07 -9.39
CA GLU A 87 -1.17 10.44 -9.84
C GLU A 87 -0.02 11.39 -9.51
N ASP A 88 0.43 11.40 -8.25
CA ASP A 88 1.57 12.19 -7.80
C ASP A 88 2.85 11.84 -8.56
N ALA A 89 3.09 10.54 -8.80
CA ALA A 89 4.24 10.09 -9.59
C ALA A 89 4.11 10.43 -11.09
N SER A 90 2.89 10.51 -11.63
CA SER A 90 2.67 10.83 -13.05
C SER A 90 2.96 12.29 -13.39
N ASP A 91 2.84 13.19 -12.41
CA ASP A 91 3.21 14.60 -12.55
C ASP A 91 4.74 14.79 -12.60
N GLU A 92 5.50 13.89 -11.96
CA GLU A 92 6.99 13.96 -11.93
C GLU A 92 7.68 13.03 -12.93
N LEU A 93 7.07 11.90 -13.31
CA LEU A 93 7.69 10.84 -14.09
C LEU A 93 6.75 10.28 -15.16
N ASP A 94 7.31 9.93 -16.32
CA ASP A 94 6.57 9.16 -17.34
C ASP A 94 6.37 7.73 -16.83
N ILE A 95 5.21 7.50 -16.22
CA ILE A 95 4.80 6.20 -15.68
C ILE A 95 4.87 5.13 -16.77
N ASP A 96 4.40 5.37 -17.99
CA ASP A 96 4.40 4.31 -19.01
C ASP A 96 5.83 3.94 -19.44
N ALA A 97 6.73 4.92 -19.52
CA ALA A 97 8.15 4.65 -19.74
C ALA A 97 8.77 3.88 -18.56
N LEU A 98 8.42 4.24 -17.32
CA LEU A 98 8.86 3.56 -16.10
C LEU A 98 8.40 2.10 -16.05
N LEU A 99 7.10 1.88 -16.33
CA LEU A 99 6.47 0.56 -16.36
C LEU A 99 6.97 -0.30 -17.54
N SER A 100 7.59 0.32 -18.55
CA SER A 100 8.18 -0.35 -19.73
C SER A 100 9.68 -0.59 -19.62
N GLY A 101 10.31 -0.17 -18.51
CA GLY A 101 11.76 -0.29 -18.31
C GLY A 101 12.24 -1.75 -18.20
N PRO A 102 13.53 -2.02 -18.47
CA PRO A 102 14.10 -3.37 -18.43
C PRO A 102 14.06 -4.02 -17.03
N ASP A 103 14.01 -3.21 -15.98
CA ASP A 103 13.93 -3.65 -14.59
C ASP A 103 12.47 -3.85 -14.11
N PHE A 104 11.49 -3.63 -14.98
CA PHE A 104 10.09 -3.57 -14.59
C PHE A 104 9.35 -4.91 -14.79
N ASN A 105 8.67 -5.39 -13.74
CA ASN A 105 7.94 -6.65 -13.80
C ASN A 105 6.66 -6.51 -14.67
N PRO A 106 6.50 -7.29 -15.76
CA PRO A 106 5.38 -7.16 -16.70
C PRO A 106 4.01 -7.41 -16.05
N THR A 107 3.98 -8.11 -14.91
CA THR A 107 2.74 -8.38 -14.15
C THR A 107 2.08 -7.11 -13.65
N ILE A 108 2.83 -6.03 -13.41
CA ILE A 108 2.28 -4.74 -12.99
C ILE A 108 1.45 -4.11 -14.12
N LYS A 109 1.96 -4.11 -15.37
CA LYS A 109 1.19 -3.62 -16.53
C LYS A 109 -0.11 -4.41 -16.74
N GLU A 110 -0.10 -5.69 -16.43
CA GLU A 110 -1.30 -6.53 -16.50
C GLU A 110 -2.30 -6.21 -15.38
N ASN A 111 -1.82 -5.84 -14.19
CA ASN A 111 -2.64 -5.58 -13.01
C ASN A 111 -3.10 -4.12 -12.89
N LEU A 112 -2.38 -3.15 -13.49
CA LEU A 112 -2.73 -1.73 -13.51
C LEU A 112 -4.16 -1.46 -14.06
N PRO A 113 -4.59 -2.01 -15.21
CA PRO A 113 -5.95 -1.80 -15.69
C PRO A 113 -7.03 -2.48 -14.81
N LYS A 114 -6.63 -3.35 -13.87
CA LYS A 114 -7.57 -3.99 -12.93
C LYS A 114 -7.87 -3.08 -11.73
N ILE A 115 -7.00 -2.12 -11.42
CA ILE A 115 -7.16 -1.18 -10.29
C ILE A 115 -7.83 0.13 -10.71
N LEU A 116 -7.52 0.64 -11.91
CA LEU A 116 -8.19 1.77 -12.57
C LEU A 116 -9.70 1.50 -12.80
#